data_AF-A0A3S3R203-F1
#
_entry.id   AF-A0A3S3R203-F1
#
_cell.length_a   1.000
_cell.length_b   1.000
_cell.length_c   1.000
_cell.angle_alpha   90.00
_cell.angle_beta   90.00
_cell.angle_gamma   90.00
#
_symmetry.space_group_name_H-M   'P 1'
#
loop_
_entity.id
_entity.type
_entity.pdbx_description
1 polymer ?
#
loop_
_entity_poly.entity_id
_entity_poly.type
_entity_poly.pdbx_seq_one_letter_code
_entity_poly.pdbx_strand_id
1 'polypeptide(L)' 'MADDIYVQAYRKGGGRRGGLKAVNDLINQLPSAADRVRIMEHLANTALWEIKWHHTSQEGVKHRDDGFVKAYLGDDEGDS' A
#
# COMPACT_ATOMS: atom_id res chain seq x y z
N MET A 1 1.18 -11.65 9.00
CA MET A 1 -0.09 -12.24 8.49
C MET A 1 -0.79 -11.33 7.49
N ALA A 2 -1.15 -10.07 7.79
CA ALA A 2 -1.72 -9.18 6.77
C ALA A 2 -0.69 -8.86 5.66
N ASP A 3 0.53 -8.47 6.04
CA ASP A 3 1.64 -8.22 5.12
C ASP A 3 1.91 -9.40 4.17
N ASP A 4 1.91 -10.65 4.66
CA ASP A 4 2.08 -11.84 3.83
C ASP A 4 1.13 -11.92 2.63
N ILE A 5 -0.13 -11.51 2.80
CA ILE A 5 -1.12 -11.56 1.72
C ILE A 5 -0.78 -10.51 0.67
N TYR A 6 -0.34 -9.31 1.07
CA TYR A 6 0.06 -8.24 0.15
C TYR A 6 1.38 -8.56 -0.54
N VAL A 7 2.37 -9.11 0.16
CA VAL A 7 3.63 -9.59 -0.44
C VAL A 7 3.34 -10.72 -1.43
N GLN A 8 2.47 -11.67 -1.09
CA GLN A 8 2.06 -12.73 -2.01
C GLN A 8 1.32 -12.19 -3.24
N ALA A 9 0.42 -11.21 -3.07
CA ALA A 9 -0.26 -10.55 -4.17
C ALA A 9 0.74 -9.83 -5.09
N TYR A 10 1.74 -9.15 -4.51
CA TYR A 10 2.81 -8.50 -5.26
C TYR A 10 3.64 -9.51 -6.07
N ARG A 11 4.06 -10.61 -5.44
CA ARG A 11 4.83 -11.68 -6.12
C ARG A 11 4.02 -12.36 -7.22
N LYS A 12 2.76 -12.71 -6.96
CA LYS A 12 1.85 -13.33 -7.95
C LYS A 12 1.54 -12.39 -9.11
N GLY A 13 1.49 -11.09 -8.88
CA GLY A 13 1.30 -10.09 -9.93
C GLY A 13 2.53 -9.85 -10.81
N GLY A 14 3.66 -10.51 -10.57
CA GLY A 14 4.88 -10.34 -11.37
C GLY A 14 5.74 -9.14 -10.94
N GLY A 15 5.73 -8.80 -9.65
CA GLY A 15 6.67 -7.83 -9.05
C GLY A 15 6.40 -6.37 -9.44
N ARG A 16 7.46 -5.60 -9.73
CA ARG A 16 7.39 -4.12 -9.83
C ARG A 16 6.26 -3.55 -10.69
N ARG A 17 5.87 -4.19 -11.80
CA ARG A 17 4.79 -3.68 -12.69
C ARG A 17 3.41 -4.22 -12.33
N GLY A 18 3.21 -5.53 -12.30
CA GLY A 18 1.88 -6.10 -12.08
C GLY A 18 1.57 -6.39 -10.61
N GLY A 19 2.59 -6.58 -9.77
CA GLY A 19 2.46 -6.80 -8.33
C GLY A 19 1.90 -5.60 -7.60
N LEU A 20 2.41 -4.39 -7.88
CA LEU A 20 1.87 -3.16 -7.28
C LEU A 20 0.39 -2.96 -7.63
N LYS A 21 -0.01 -3.26 -8.87
CA LYS A 21 -1.42 -3.21 -9.29
C LYS A 21 -2.25 -4.22 -8.49
N ALA A 22 -1.79 -5.46 -8.36
CA ALA A 22 -2.49 -6.51 -7.62
C ALA A 22 -2.69 -6.14 -6.14
N VAL A 23 -1.69 -5.53 -5.51
CA VAL A 23 -1.80 -5.05 -4.11
C VAL A 23 -2.81 -3.92 -3.99
N ASN A 24 -2.75 -2.92 -4.87
CA ASN A 24 -3.72 -1.82 -4.86
C ASN A 24 -5.14 -2.30 -5.15
N ASP A 25 -5.33 -3.24 -6.07
CA ASP A 25 -6.63 -3.86 -6.34
C ASP A 25 -7.16 -4.62 -5.11
N LEU A 26 -6.29 -5.30 -4.37
CA LEU A 26 -6.66 -6.00 -3.13
C LEU A 26 -7.09 -5.02 -2.02
N ILE A 27 -6.37 -3.91 -1.86
CA ILE A 27 -6.74 -2.85 -0.90
C ILE A 27 -8.08 -2.22 -1.31
N ASN A 28 -8.28 -1.97 -2.60
CA ASN A 28 -9.53 -1.39 -3.13
C ASN A 28 -10.76 -2.30 -2.99
N GLN A 29 -10.59 -3.60 -2.73
CA GLN A 29 -11.71 -4.50 -2.41
C GLN A 29 -12.25 -4.30 -0.99
N LEU A 30 -11.53 -3.58 -0.13
CA LEU A 30 -12.00 -3.28 1.23
C LEU A 30 -13.20 -2.32 1.17
N PRO A 31 -14.29 -2.61 1.92
CA PRO A 31 -15.53 -1.85 1.84
C PRO A 31 -15.45 -0.47 2.49
N SER A 32 -14.50 -0.25 3.40
CA SER A 32 -14.36 0.99 4.16
C SER A 32 -13.05 1.71 3.83
N ALA A 33 -13.13 3.02 3.57
CA ALA A 33 -11.95 3.87 3.42
C ALA A 33 -11.07 3.86 4.68
N ALA A 34 -11.68 3.79 5.87
CA ALA A 34 -10.94 3.68 7.12
C ALA A 34 -10.12 2.38 7.20
N ASP A 35 -10.66 1.27 6.69
CA ASP A 35 -9.93 0.00 6.67
C ASP A 35 -8.80 0.03 5.63
N ARG A 36 -9.00 0.68 4.48
CA ARG A 36 -7.93 0.91 3.49
C ARG A 36 -6.79 1.72 4.09
N VAL A 37 -7.09 2.83 4.75
CA VAL A 37 -6.09 3.67 5.43
C VAL A 37 -5.35 2.86 6.50
N ARG A 38 -6.06 2.11 7.36
CA ARG A 38 -5.43 1.27 8.39
C ARG A 38 -4.47 0.23 7.80
N ILE A 39 -4.87 -0.43 6.72
CA ILE A 39 -4.01 -1.39 6.02
C ILE A 39 -2.79 -0.69 5.41
N MET A 40 -2.99 0.44 4.73
CA MET A 40 -1.90 1.21 4.15
C MET A 40 -0.93 1.74 5.23
N GLU A 41 -1.42 2.14 6.40
CA GLU A 41 -0.59 2.52 7.55
C GLU A 41 0.19 1.32 8.08
N HIS A 42 -0.45 0.15 8.18
CA HIS A 42 0.25 -1.08 8.55
C HIS A 42 1.37 -1.42 7.57
N LEU A 43 1.10 -1.36 6.27
CA LEU A 43 2.10 -1.59 5.21
C LEU A 43 3.25 -0.57 5.30
N ALA A 44 2.94 0.72 5.48
CA ALA A 44 3.97 1.75 5.68
C ALA A 44 4.83 1.47 6.92
N ASN A 45 4.24 0.99 8.01
CA ASN A 45 4.96 0.67 9.25
C ASN A 45 5.91 -0.53 9.12
N THR A 46 5.71 -1.42 8.14
CA THR A 46 6.66 -2.51 7.88
C THR A 46 7.98 -2.02 7.27
N ALA A 47 8.03 -0.77 6.79
CA ALA A 47 9.12 -0.22 5.98
C ALA A 47 9.41 -0.97 4.66
N LEU A 48 8.60 -1.97 4.30
CA LEU A 48 8.72 -2.71 3.04
C LEU A 48 7.92 -2.06 1.90
N TRP A 49 7.09 -1.07 2.19
CA TRP A 49 6.16 -0.48 1.22
C TRP A 49 6.24 1.04 1.26
N GLU A 50 6.32 1.65 0.08
CA GLU A 50 6.17 3.08 -0.08
C GLU A 50 4.72 3.41 -0.43
N ILE A 51 4.06 4.20 0.41
CA ILE A 51 2.66 4.62 0.23
C ILE A 51 2.61 6.08 -0.21
N LYS A 52 1.89 6.36 -1.29
CA LYS A 52 1.53 7.72 -1.67
C LYS A 52 0.13 8.04 -1.13
N TRP A 53 0.10 8.88 -0.10
CA TRP A 53 -1.14 9.34 0.54
C TRP A 53 -1.82 10.43 -0.27
N HIS A 54 -3.13 10.28 -0.46
CA HIS A 54 -4.01 11.38 -0.81
C HIS A 54 -4.50 12.06 0.47
N HIS A 55 -4.52 13.39 0.43
CA HIS A 55 -4.96 14.21 1.54
C HIS A 55 -6.08 15.11 1.08
N THR A 56 -7.20 15.03 1.77
CA THR A 56 -8.33 15.91 1.60
C THR A 56 -8.30 16.95 2.72
N SER A 57 -8.46 18.20 2.32
CA SER A 57 -8.58 19.30 3.26
C SER A 57 -10.05 19.45 3.64
N GLN A 58 -10.39 19.13 4.87
CA GLN A 58 -11.72 19.41 5.44
C GLN A 58 -11.54 20.46 6.53
N GLU A 59 -12.22 21.61 6.39
CA GLU A 59 -12.14 22.74 7.33
C GLU A 59 -10.70 23.21 7.62
N GLY A 60 -9.82 23.15 6.62
CA GLY A 60 -8.41 23.57 6.75
C GLY A 60 -7.49 22.53 7.39
N VAL A 61 -8.01 21.38 7.83
CA VAL A 61 -7.22 20.27 8.36
C VAL A 61 -7.02 19.23 7.26
N LYS A 62 -5.76 18.80 7.07
CA LYS A 62 -5.41 17.75 6.11
C LYS A 62 -5.64 16.39 6.75
N HIS A 63 -6.62 15.64 6.23
CA HIS A 63 -6.89 14.27 6.62
C HIS A 63 -6.40 13.32 5.54
N ARG A 64 -5.85 12.17 5.94
CA ARG A 64 -5.56 11.06 5.04
C ARG A 64 -6.86 10.31 4.81
N ASP A 65 -7.43 10.48 3.64
CA ASP A 65 -8.68 9.83 3.22
C ASP A 65 -8.43 8.60 2.37
N ASP A 66 -7.35 8.59 1.58
CA ASP A 66 -7.03 7.51 0.66
C ASP A 66 -5.53 7.49 0.32
N GLY A 67 -5.12 6.53 -0.50
CA GLY A 67 -3.76 6.41 -0.96
C GLY A 67 -3.56 5.21 -1.86
N PHE A 68 -2.33 5.02 -2.32
CA PHE A 68 -1.96 3.83 -3.05
C PHE A 68 -0.51 3.42 -2.78
N VAL A 69 -0.25 2.13 -2.91
CA VAL A 69 1.09 1.55 -2.83
C VAL A 69 1.85 1.96 -4.08
N LYS A 70 2.91 2.75 -3.89
CA LYS A 70 3.78 3.29 -4.94
C LYS A 70 4.97 2.37 -5.24
N ALA A 71 5.53 1.71 -4.23
CA ALA A 71 6.66 0.80 -4.40
C ALA A 71 6.69 -0.28 -3.31
N TYR A 72 7.32 -1.42 -3.63
CA TYR A 72 7.73 -2.43 -2.66
C TYR A 72 9.25 -2.36 -2.54
N LEU A 73 9.72 -2.06 -1.34
CA LEU A 73 11.12 -1.88 -0.96
C LEU A 73 11.75 -3.18 -0.44
N GLY A 74 10.94 -4.18 -0.09
CA GLY A 74 11.43 -5.46 0.42
C GLY A 74 12.05 -6.40 -0.63
N ASP A 75 12.07 -6.02 -1.90
CA ASP A 75 12.79 -6.73 -3.00
C ASP A 75 14.06 -5.98 -3.40
N ASP A 76 14.33 -4.80 -2.83
CA ASP A 76 15.53 -3.99 -3.11
C ASP A 76 16.73 -4.53 -2.29
N GLU A 77 16.91 -5.85 -2.34
CA GLU A 77 18.05 -6.58 -1.75
C GLU A 77 19.22 -6.61 -2.76
N GLY A 78 19.52 -5.45 -3.36
CA GLY A 78 20.47 -5.37 -4.47
C GLY A 78 20.96 -3.97 -4.79
N ASP A 79 21.78 -3.40 -3.90
CA ASP A 79 22.99 -2.66 -4.28
C ASP A 79 23.92 -2.57 -3.06
N SER A 80 25.00 -3.36 -3.06
CA SER A 80 26.19 -3.21 -2.21
C SER A 80 27.41 -3.13 -3.11
#